data_AF-A0A2N8M7G8-F1
#
_entry.id   AF-A0A2N8M7G8-F1
#
_cell.length_a   1.000
_cell.length_b   1.000
_cell.length_c   1.000
_cell.angle_alpha   90.00
_cell.angle_beta   90.00
_cell.angle_gamma   90.00
#
_symmetry.space_group_name_H-M   'P 1'
#
loop_
_entity.id
_entity.type
_entity.pdbx_description
1 polymer ?
#
loop_
_entity_poly.entity_id
_entity_poly.type
_entity_poly.pdbx_seq_one_letter_code
_entity_poly.pdbx_strand_id
1 'polypeptide(L)'
;MELRDFVKSTLLAIVDGVKEAQNGEAKKHINPEPTHRSEKFASDYVTTEGLRACPVKFDVAVTVSAETTKEGGGKISVLSFGGLDGKLTGKEGESSVTRIQFQVPVAFAYGDRSE
;
A
#
# COMPACT_ATOMS: atom_id res chain seq x y z
N MET A 1 -2.00 20.12 -8.41
CA MET A 1 -1.25 18.91 -8.81
C MET A 1 -1.91 18.42 -10.09
N GLU A 2 -1.14 18.24 -11.16
CA GLU A 2 -1.63 17.60 -12.39
C GLU A 2 -1.76 16.08 -12.22
N LEU A 3 -2.59 15.42 -13.03
CA LEU A 3 -2.78 13.96 -12.96
C LEU A 3 -1.45 13.19 -13.06
N ARG A 4 -0.54 13.63 -13.93
CA ARG A 4 0.78 13.01 -14.10
C ARG A 4 1.61 13.09 -12.81
N ASP A 5 1.57 14.22 -12.13
CA ASP A 5 2.31 14.41 -10.88
C ASP A 5 1.70 13.58 -9.75
N PHE A 6 0.37 13.45 -9.71
CA PHE A 6 -0.33 12.58 -8.78
C PHE A 6 0.09 11.12 -8.95
N VAL A 7 0.03 10.62 -10.19
CA VAL A 7 0.41 9.23 -10.49
C VAL A 7 1.88 8.99 -10.12
N LYS A 8 2.79 9.89 -10.50
CA LYS A 8 4.22 9.78 -10.17
C LYS A 8 4.45 9.75 -8.66
N SER A 9 3.91 10.71 -7.92
CA SER A 9 4.11 10.81 -6.47
C SER A 9 3.50 9.62 -5.72
N THR A 10 2.33 9.15 -6.14
CA THR A 10 1.68 7.96 -5.58
C THR A 10 2.54 6.71 -5.77
N LEU A 11 3.04 6.48 -6.99
CA LEU A 11 3.88 5.32 -7.28
C LEU A 11 5.19 5.36 -6.49
N LEU A 12 5.83 6.53 -6.38
CA LEU A 12 7.04 6.70 -5.58
C LEU A 12 6.77 6.43 -4.09
N ALA A 13 5.68 6.97 -3.54
CA ALA A 13 5.30 6.74 -2.15
C ALA A 13 5.05 5.25 -1.86
N ILE A 14 4.39 4.53 -2.76
CA ILE A 14 4.20 3.07 -2.65
C ILE A 14 5.56 2.36 -2.66
N VAL A 15 6.42 2.68 -3.63
CA VAL A 15 7.74 2.06 -3.77
C VAL A 15 8.61 2.32 -2.55
N ASP A 16 8.63 3.55 -2.05
CA ASP A 16 9.45 3.93 -0.90
C ASP A 16 8.90 3.32 0.39
N GLY A 17 7.58 3.27 0.58
CA GLY A 17 6.96 2.54 1.69
C GLY A 17 7.29 1.05 1.68
N VAL A 18 7.31 0.40 0.51
CA VAL A 18 7.74 -1.00 0.38
C VAL A 18 9.22 -1.17 0.71
N LYS A 19 10.10 -0.27 0.22
CA LYS A 19 11.54 -0.31 0.54
C LYS A 19 11.81 -0.11 2.03
N GLU A 20 11.10 0.82 2.66
CA GLU A 20 11.23 1.07 4.10
C GLU A 20 10.78 -0.15 4.91
N ALA A 21 9.71 -0.82 4.49
CA ALA A 21 9.25 -2.07 5.10
C ALA A 21 10.22 -3.25 4.89
N GLN A 22 11.10 -3.19 3.89
CA GLN A 22 12.16 -4.19 3.65
C GLN A 22 13.39 -4.03 4.56
N ASN A 23 13.39 -3.10 5.52
CA ASN A 23 14.55 -2.91 6.40
C ASN A 23 14.72 -4.05 7.43
N GLY A 24 15.97 -4.35 7.78
CA GLY A 24 16.31 -5.34 8.80
C GLY A 24 15.90 -6.77 8.42
N GLU A 25 15.25 -7.47 9.35
CA GLU A 25 14.86 -8.87 9.23
C GLU A 25 13.70 -9.09 8.23
N ALA A 26 12.91 -8.06 7.93
CA ALA A 26 11.75 -8.14 7.05
C ALA A 26 12.10 -8.16 5.54
N LYS A 27 13.37 -7.90 5.17
CA LYS A 27 13.83 -7.82 3.78
C LYS A 27 13.44 -9.03 2.93
N LYS A 28 13.53 -10.22 3.51
CA LYS A 28 13.25 -11.50 2.85
C LYS A 28 11.76 -11.82 2.78
N HIS A 29 10.96 -11.09 3.54
CA HIS A 29 9.52 -11.31 3.68
C HIS A 29 8.69 -10.34 2.84
N ILE A 30 9.14 -9.10 2.66
CA ILE A 30 8.40 -8.06 1.94
C ILE A 30 8.86 -7.97 0.48
N ASN A 31 7.91 -8.12 -0.45
CA ASN A 31 8.16 -8.14 -1.90
C ASN A 31 9.39 -8.99 -2.31
N PRO A 32 9.46 -10.27 -1.89
CA PRO A 32 10.60 -11.12 -2.17
C PRO A 32 10.73 -11.46 -3.65
N GLU A 33 11.94 -11.82 -4.06
CA GLU A 33 12.21 -12.32 -5.41
C GLU A 33 11.43 -13.63 -5.67
N PRO A 34 10.56 -13.67 -6.71
CA PRO A 34 9.82 -14.87 -7.05
C PRO A 34 10.72 -15.88 -7.76
N THR A 35 10.63 -17.16 -7.44
CA THR A 35 11.28 -18.23 -8.22
C THR A 35 10.36 -18.81 -9.27
N HIS A 36 9.18 -19.26 -8.84
CA HIS A 36 8.15 -19.84 -9.69
C HIS A 36 6.77 -19.60 -9.08
N ARG A 37 5.75 -19.63 -9.94
CA ARG A 37 4.34 -19.58 -9.51
C ARG A 37 4.02 -20.88 -8.77
N SER A 38 3.27 -20.79 -7.68
CA SER A 38 2.79 -22.00 -6.99
C SER A 38 1.82 -22.76 -7.89
N GLU A 39 2.08 -24.05 -8.10
CA GLU A 39 1.18 -24.94 -8.84
C GLU A 39 -0.13 -25.21 -8.09
N LYS A 40 -0.12 -25.06 -6.76
CA LYS A 40 -1.29 -25.28 -5.88
C LYS A 40 -2.11 -24.02 -5.65
N PHE A 41 -1.51 -22.84 -5.73
CA PHE A 41 -2.17 -21.57 -5.45
C PHE A 41 -1.86 -20.56 -6.56
N ALA A 42 -2.83 -20.37 -7.47
CA ALA A 42 -2.64 -19.60 -8.71
C ALA A 42 -2.13 -18.16 -8.51
N SER A 43 -2.34 -17.55 -7.34
CA SER A 43 -1.96 -16.17 -7.03
C SER A 43 -0.68 -16.04 -6.20
N ASP A 44 -0.07 -17.15 -5.80
CA ASP A 44 1.10 -17.17 -4.93
C ASP A 44 2.36 -17.58 -5.68
N TYR A 45 3.51 -17.27 -5.10
CA TYR A 45 4.80 -17.71 -5.59
C TYR A 45 5.65 -18.20 -4.43
N VAL A 46 6.59 -19.06 -4.77
CA VAL A 46 7.60 -19.54 -3.85
C VAL A 46 8.80 -18.60 -3.96
N THR A 47 9.27 -18.11 -2.82
CA THR A 47 10.49 -17.31 -2.72
C THR A 47 11.72 -18.18 -2.95
N THR A 48 12.88 -17.55 -3.16
CA THR A 48 14.18 -18.26 -3.23
C THR A 48 14.51 -19.06 -1.97
N GLU A 49 13.87 -18.74 -0.85
CA GLU A 49 14.04 -19.40 0.45
C GLU A 49 12.98 -20.49 0.71
N GLY A 50 12.16 -20.82 -0.29
CA GLY A 50 11.12 -21.84 -0.16
C GLY A 50 9.87 -21.35 0.60
N LEU A 51 9.82 -20.08 1.02
CA LEU A 51 8.64 -19.50 1.67
C LEU A 51 7.55 -19.24 0.65
N ARG A 52 6.29 -19.42 1.07
CA ARG A 52 5.11 -19.01 0.29
C ARG A 52 4.90 -17.51 0.43
N ALA A 53 4.97 -16.78 -0.67
CA ALA A 53 4.60 -15.38 -0.77
C ALA A 53 3.17 -15.24 -1.28
N CYS A 54 2.33 -14.55 -0.51
CA CYS A 54 0.93 -14.27 -0.83
C CYS A 54 0.75 -12.78 -1.13
N PRO A 55 -0.12 -12.39 -2.07
CA PRO A 55 -0.41 -10.98 -2.34
C PRO A 55 -1.24 -10.36 -1.21
N VAL A 56 -0.68 -9.38 -0.49
CA VAL A 56 -1.43 -8.51 0.41
C VAL A 56 -2.04 -7.38 -0.40
N LYS A 57 -3.38 -7.30 -0.43
CA LYS A 57 -4.13 -6.33 -1.22
C LYS A 57 -4.43 -5.08 -0.41
N PHE A 58 -4.15 -3.93 -0.98
CA PHE A 58 -4.46 -2.61 -0.43
C PHE A 58 -5.52 -1.95 -1.31
N ASP A 59 -6.58 -1.44 -0.68
CA ASP A 59 -7.58 -0.57 -1.28
C ASP A 59 -7.62 0.72 -0.45
N VAL A 60 -7.09 1.80 -1.02
CA VAL A 60 -6.87 3.07 -0.31
C VAL A 60 -7.71 4.16 -0.97
N ALA A 61 -8.58 4.78 -0.18
CA ALA A 61 -9.24 6.02 -0.56
C ALA A 61 -8.32 7.20 -0.23
N VAL A 62 -7.98 7.99 -1.24
CA VAL A 62 -7.18 9.20 -1.13
C VAL A 62 -8.07 10.40 -1.42
N THR A 63 -8.13 11.31 -0.45
CA THR A 63 -8.85 12.56 -0.59
C THR A 63 -7.86 13.68 -0.77
N VAL A 64 -8.01 14.46 -1.84
CA VAL A 64 -7.27 15.71 -2.00
C VAL A 64 -8.07 16.80 -1.30
N SER A 65 -7.70 17.13 -0.07
CA SER A 65 -8.23 18.32 0.60
C SER A 65 -7.57 19.55 -0.02
N ALA A 66 -8.32 20.32 -0.80
CA ALA A 66 -7.90 21.64 -1.24
C ALA A 66 -7.97 22.62 -0.05
N GLU A 67 -7.13 22.44 0.97
CA GLU A 67 -6.91 23.52 1.92
C GLU A 67 -6.17 24.63 1.18
N THR A 68 -6.87 25.75 1.00
CA THR A 68 -6.37 26.97 0.38
C THR A 68 -5.40 27.67 1.34
N THR A 69 -4.37 26.98 1.82
CA THR A 69 -3.21 27.65 2.41
C THR A 69 -2.43 28.26 1.25
N LYS A 70 -2.70 29.55 1.02
CA LYS A 70 -1.71 30.47 0.47
C LYS A 70 -0.38 30.14 1.15
N GLU A 71 0.65 29.86 0.34
CA GLU A 71 1.99 29.38 0.71
C GLU A 71 2.17 27.85 0.64
N GLY A 72 2.50 27.38 -0.57
CA GLY A 72 3.53 26.36 -0.81
C GLY A 72 3.35 24.99 -0.16
N GLY A 73 2.69 24.08 -0.87
CA GLY A 73 2.84 22.63 -0.68
C GLY A 73 1.58 21.94 -0.17
N GLY A 74 0.78 21.38 -1.08
CA GLY A 74 -0.36 20.54 -0.73
C GLY A 74 0.13 19.27 0.00
N LYS A 75 -0.26 19.11 1.27
CA LYS A 75 -0.01 17.90 2.05
C LYS A 75 -1.00 16.81 1.62
N ILE A 76 -0.50 15.64 1.24
CA ILE A 76 -1.34 14.46 0.98
C ILE A 76 -1.71 13.86 2.35
N SER A 77 -2.99 13.92 2.72
CA SER A 77 -3.50 13.28 3.95
C SER A 77 -4.12 11.93 3.60
N VAL A 78 -3.54 10.84 4.09
CA VAL A 78 -4.11 9.49 3.99
C VAL A 78 -5.07 9.30 5.17
N LEU A 79 -6.38 9.31 4.90
CA LEU A 79 -7.38 8.95 5.90
C LEU A 79 -7.55 7.44 5.91
N SER A 80 -7.06 6.77 6.95
CA SER A 80 -7.40 5.38 7.22
C SER A 80 -8.83 5.34 7.78
N PHE A 81 -9.80 4.89 7.00
CA PHE A 81 -11.20 4.77 7.42
C PHE A 81 -11.39 3.54 8.32
N GLY A 82 -10.89 3.62 9.55
CA GLY A 82 -11.21 2.72 10.65
C GLY A 82 -12.13 3.41 11.65
N GLY A 83 -13.43 3.46 11.35
CA GLY A 83 -14.46 4.04 12.23
C GLY A 83 -14.93 5.42 11.78
N LEU A 84 -16.01 5.48 10.98
CA LEU A 84 -16.66 6.72 10.60
C LEU A 84 -18.16 6.70 10.99
N ASP A 85 -18.44 6.37 12.25
CA ASP A 85 -19.66 6.82 12.93
C ASP A 85 -19.36 8.18 13.55
N GLY A 86 -19.39 9.24 12.74
CA GLY A 86 -18.92 10.54 13.22
C GLY A 86 -19.01 11.65 12.19
N LYS A 87 -20.23 11.95 11.75
CA LYS A 87 -20.69 13.30 11.37
C LYS A 87 -19.61 14.20 10.71
N LEU A 88 -19.35 13.98 9.42
CA LEU A 88 -18.71 14.99 8.56
C LEU A 88 -19.73 16.09 8.25
N THR A 89 -19.95 16.98 9.20
CA THR A 89 -20.62 18.27 8.95
C THR A 89 -19.58 19.33 8.63
N GLY A 90 -19.62 19.86 7.40
CA GLY A 90 -19.26 21.25 7.14
C GLY A 90 -17.92 21.52 6.44
N LYS A 91 -17.86 21.21 5.15
CA LYS A 91 -17.50 22.18 4.09
C LYS A 91 -17.59 21.45 2.75
N GLU A 92 -18.54 21.85 1.93
CA GLU A 92 -18.63 21.50 0.51
C GLU A 92 -17.43 22.11 -0.23
N GLY A 93 -16.26 21.50 -0.07
CA GLY A 93 -15.28 21.45 -1.14
C GLY A 93 -15.50 20.13 -1.84
N GLU A 94 -15.63 20.12 -3.17
CA GLU A 94 -15.69 18.90 -3.97
C GLU A 94 -14.46 18.02 -3.69
N SER A 95 -14.53 17.22 -2.64
CA SER A 95 -13.46 16.32 -2.25
C SER A 95 -13.50 15.15 -3.23
N SER A 96 -12.71 15.25 -4.30
CA SER A 96 -12.56 14.16 -5.27
C SER A 96 -11.86 13.00 -4.56
N VAL A 97 -12.64 12.00 -4.14
CA VAL A 97 -12.12 10.76 -3.54
C VAL A 97 -11.57 9.92 -4.69
N THR A 98 -10.24 9.76 -4.74
CA THR A 98 -9.56 8.88 -5.68
C THR A 98 -9.25 7.57 -4.98
N ARG A 99 -9.53 6.43 -5.62
CA ARG A 99 -9.23 5.10 -5.07
C ARG A 99 -8.00 4.51 -5.73
N ILE A 100 -7.06 4.00 -4.93
CA ILE A 100 -5.86 3.32 -5.40
C ILE A 100 -5.91 1.88 -4.90
N GLN A 101 -5.78 0.93 -5.83
CA GLN A 101 -5.70 -0.50 -5.51
C GLN A 101 -4.35 -1.03 -5.98
N PHE A 102 -3.63 -1.70 -5.07
CA PHE A 102 -2.37 -2.35 -5.38
C PHE A 102 -2.18 -3.57 -4.48
N GLN A 103 -1.18 -4.40 -4.80
CA GLN A 103 -0.83 -5.54 -3.96
C GLN A 103 0.67 -5.62 -3.77
N VAL A 104 1.07 -6.00 -2.56
CA VAL A 104 2.47 -6.25 -2.22
C VAL A 104 2.61 -7.72 -1.85
N PRO A 105 3.54 -8.45 -2.46
CA PRO A 105 3.80 -9.83 -2.06
C PRO A 105 4.40 -9.88 -0.66
N VAL A 106 3.89 -10.75 0.21
CA VAL A 106 4.46 -10.97 1.53
C VAL A 106 4.64 -12.46 1.79
N ALA A 107 5.87 -12.87 2.09
CA ALA A 107 6.19 -14.21 2.55
C ALA A 107 6.01 -14.31 4.05
N PHE A 108 5.10 -15.18 4.46
CA PHE A 108 4.90 -15.49 5.88
C PHE A 108 5.70 -16.74 6.22
N ALA A 109 6.46 -16.70 7.31
CA ALA A 109 7.02 -17.93 7.87
C ALA A 109 5.86 -18.89 8.18
N TYR A 110 5.98 -20.14 7.74
CA TYR A 110 5.09 -21.18 8.26
C TYR A 110 5.35 -21.23 9.77
N GLY A 111 4.30 -21.16 10.59
CA GLY A 111 4.45 -21.30 12.04
C GLY A 111 5.32 -22.51 12.33
N ASP A 112 6.32 -22.32 13.19
CA ASP A 112 7.31 -23.31 13.59
C ASP A 112 6.61 -24.67 13.80
N ARG A 113 6.77 -25.59 12.83
CA ARG A 113 6.42 -26.99 13.07
C ARG A 113 7.61 -27.57 13.82
N SER A 114 7.71 -27.19 15.09
CA SER A 114 8.39 -28.04 16.07
C SER A 114 7.57 -29.32 16.19
N GLU A 115 7.87 -30.30 15.33
CA GLU A 115 7.61 -31.73 15.56
C GLU A 115 8.90 -32.37 16.05
#